data_AF-A0A1X7AIE2-F1
#
_entry.id   AF-A0A1X7AIE2-F1
#
_cell.length_a   1.000
_cell.length_b   1.000
_cell.length_c   1.000
_cell.angle_alpha   90.00
_cell.angle_beta   90.00
_cell.angle_gamma   90.00
#
_symmetry.space_group_name_H-M   'P 1'
#
loop_
_entity.id
_entity.type
_entity.pdbx_description
1 polymer ?
#
loop_
_entity_poly.entity_id
_entity_poly.type
_entity_poly.pdbx_seq_one_letter_code
_entity_poly.pdbx_strand_id
1 'polypeptide(L)'
;MIRSLRSFASILALSLGAGFAWLSVYLISFGAAIVLPHSMQVWFNEYPLTAWALGEVLVFCLPMAIAFAALAFALEKLTTNGSRWLYALLALPFVSLYAYVEIVAFPDHHSSFYLATIAPKYIVILLMVLLVSRPWSKTHA
;
A
#
# COMPACT_ATOMS: atom_id res chain seq x y z
N MET A 1 -21.13 12.30 23.08
CA MET A 1 -20.89 12.94 21.78
C MET A 1 -19.46 12.69 21.24
N ILE A 2 -18.40 12.95 22.02
CA ILE A 2 -17.00 12.73 21.58
C ILE A 2 -16.69 11.26 21.23
N ARG A 3 -17.26 10.28 21.95
CA ARG A 3 -17.10 8.85 21.65
C ARG A 3 -17.70 8.43 20.30
N SER A 4 -18.86 8.95 19.92
CA SER A 4 -19.51 8.55 18.66
C SER A 4 -18.76 9.09 17.43
N LEU A 5 -18.19 10.29 17.53
CA LEU A 5 -17.36 10.87 16.46
C LEU A 5 -16.08 10.04 16.21
N ARG A 6 -15.46 9.54 17.29
CA ARG A 6 -14.23 8.73 17.19
C ARG A 6 -14.51 7.33 16.63
N SER A 7 -15.66 6.74 17.00
CA SER A 7 -16.13 5.48 16.42
C SER A 7 -16.45 5.64 14.93
N PHE A 8 -17.15 6.72 14.54
CA PHE A 8 -17.45 7.02 13.14
C PHE A 8 -16.17 7.12 12.30
N ALA A 9 -15.19 7.91 12.75
CA ALA A 9 -13.92 8.06 12.03
C ALA A 9 -13.16 6.72 11.89
N SER A 10 -13.22 5.87 12.92
CA SER A 10 -12.58 4.55 12.89
C SER A 10 -13.26 3.60 11.91
N ILE A 11 -14.60 3.59 11.89
CA ILE A 11 -15.39 2.79 10.94
C ILE A 11 -15.11 3.26 9.51
N LEU A 12 -15.14 4.58 9.28
CA LEU A 12 -14.84 5.15 7.97
C LEU A 12 -13.43 4.79 7.49
N ALA A 13 -12.42 4.89 8.36
CA ALA A 13 -11.05 4.51 8.04
C ALA A 13 -10.95 3.03 7.64
N LEU A 14 -11.59 2.13 8.39
CA LEU A 14 -11.62 0.70 8.07
C LEU A 14 -12.36 0.42 6.77
N SER A 15 -13.48 1.09 6.50
CA SER A 15 -14.23 0.93 5.24
C SER A 15 -13.43 1.41 4.03
N LEU A 16 -12.78 2.58 4.13
CA LEU A 16 -11.87 3.06 3.08
C LEU A 16 -10.67 2.12 2.93
N GLY A 17 -10.16 1.56 4.02
CA GLY A 17 -9.06 0.60 4.02
C GLY A 17 -9.44 -0.71 3.35
N ALA A 18 -10.67 -1.20 3.56
CA ALA A 18 -11.18 -2.37 2.87
C ALA A 18 -11.35 -2.11 1.38
N GLY A 19 -11.84 -0.91 1.01
CA GLY A 19 -11.88 -0.47 -0.39
C GLY A 19 -10.49 -0.40 -1.02
N PHE A 20 -9.50 0.09 -0.27
CA PHE A 20 -8.10 0.12 -0.69
C PHE A 20 -7.54 -1.30 -0.92
N ALA A 21 -7.78 -2.21 0.02
CA ALA A 21 -7.34 -3.60 -0.09
C ALA A 21 -7.98 -4.32 -1.28
N TRP A 22 -9.25 -4.02 -1.58
CA TRP A 22 -9.90 -4.56 -2.78
C TRP A 22 -9.28 -3.97 -4.05
N LEU A 23 -9.07 -2.65 -4.09
CA LEU A 23 -8.47 -1.96 -5.23
C LEU A 23 -7.02 -2.41 -5.49
N SER A 24 -6.26 -2.73 -4.44
CA SER A 24 -4.89 -3.21 -4.58
C SER A 24 -4.79 -4.55 -5.30
N VAL A 25 -5.79 -5.43 -5.16
CA VAL A 25 -5.87 -6.68 -5.95
C VAL A 25 -5.95 -6.35 -7.45
N TYR A 26 -6.82 -5.42 -7.84
CA TYR A 26 -6.97 -5.00 -9.24
C TYR A 26 -5.70 -4.32 -9.78
N LEU A 27 -5.07 -3.45 -8.99
CA LEU A 27 -3.81 -2.81 -9.39
C LEU A 27 -2.71 -3.84 -9.65
N ILE A 28 -2.63 -4.89 -8.82
CA ILE A 28 -1.69 -5.99 -9.03
C ILE A 28 -2.05 -6.81 -10.27
N SER A 29 -3.33 -7.11 -10.49
CA SER A 29 -3.75 -7.85 -11.68
C SER A 29 -3.46 -7.09 -12.98
N PHE A 30 -3.67 -5.76 -12.99
CA PHE A 30 -3.35 -4.93 -14.16
C PHE A 30 -1.85 -4.85 -14.43
N GLY A 31 -1.04 -4.66 -13.39
CA GLY A 31 0.40 -4.57 -13.56
C GLY A 31 1.05 -5.88 -14.00
N ALA A 32 0.48 -7.03 -13.63
CA ALA A 32 0.91 -8.34 -14.15
C ALA A 32 0.66 -8.51 -15.66
N ALA A 33 -0.25 -7.72 -16.24
CA ALA A 33 -0.60 -7.77 -17.66
C ALA A 33 0.22 -6.81 -18.54
N ILE A 34 1.14 -6.02 -17.97
CA ILE A 34 1.95 -5.07 -18.74
C ILE A 34 3.04 -5.83 -19.49
N VAL A 35 2.95 -5.83 -20.83
CA VAL A 35 3.97 -6.40 -21.70
C VAL A 35 5.22 -5.51 -21.69
N LEU A 36 6.34 -6.08 -21.24
CA LEU A 36 7.61 -5.38 -21.20
C LEU A 36 8.18 -5.16 -22.62
N PRO A 37 8.66 -3.95 -22.95
CA PRO A 37 9.38 -3.68 -24.19
C PRO A 37 10.59 -4.61 -24.35
N HIS A 38 10.93 -4.98 -25.59
CA HIS A 38 12.02 -5.90 -25.88
C HIS A 38 13.38 -5.44 -25.32
N SER A 39 13.63 -4.13 -25.25
CA SER A 39 14.83 -3.56 -24.63
C SER A 39 14.90 -3.80 -23.11
N MET A 40 13.76 -3.86 -22.43
CA MET A 40 13.70 -4.25 -21.02
C MET A 40 13.93 -5.75 -20.83
N GLN A 41 13.48 -6.60 -21.78
CA GLN A 41 13.69 -8.05 -21.68
C GLN A 41 15.18 -8.45 -21.63
N VAL A 42 16.04 -7.74 -22.35
CA VAL A 42 17.51 -7.97 -22.28
C VAL A 42 18.03 -7.68 -20.87
N TRP A 43 17.57 -6.58 -20.27
CA TRP A 43 17.94 -6.21 -18.90
C TRP A 43 17.40 -7.18 -17.85
N PHE A 44 16.18 -7.70 -18.04
CA PHE A 44 15.59 -8.74 -17.20
C PHE A 44 16.35 -10.07 -17.28
N ASN A 45 16.98 -10.39 -18.41
CA ASN A 45 17.77 -11.61 -18.55
C ASN A 45 19.15 -11.48 -17.89
N GLU A 46 19.77 -10.30 -17.91
CA GLU A 46 21.07 -10.06 -17.26
C GLU A 46 20.96 -9.86 -15.75
N TYR A 47 19.91 -9.17 -15.28
CA TYR A 47 19.69 -8.83 -13.87
C TYR A 47 18.26 -9.14 -13.42
N PRO A 48 17.85 -10.42 -13.39
CA PRO A 48 16.45 -10.81 -13.19
C PRO A 48 15.89 -10.30 -11.87
N LEU A 49 16.64 -10.45 -10.77
CA LEU A 49 16.18 -10.05 -9.44
C LEU A 49 15.98 -8.53 -9.32
N THR A 50 16.93 -7.75 -9.85
CA THR A 50 16.90 -6.29 -9.81
C THR A 50 15.80 -5.72 -10.71
N ALA A 51 15.64 -6.30 -11.90
CA ALA A 51 14.62 -5.90 -12.85
C ALA A 51 13.20 -6.22 -12.34
N TRP A 52 13.02 -7.39 -11.71
CA TRP A 52 11.78 -7.74 -11.02
C TRP A 52 11.47 -6.78 -9.87
N ALA A 53 12.45 -6.47 -9.02
CA ALA A 53 12.25 -5.54 -7.90
C ALA A 53 11.89 -4.12 -8.39
N LEU A 54 12.52 -3.62 -9.45
CA LEU A 54 12.19 -2.33 -10.04
C LEU A 54 10.80 -2.31 -10.69
N GLY A 55 10.47 -3.37 -11.44
CA GLY A 55 9.13 -3.54 -11.99
C GLY A 55 8.08 -3.55 -10.88
N GLU A 56 8.35 -4.27 -9.80
CA GLU A 56 7.50 -4.34 -8.62
C GLU A 56 7.25 -2.97 -7.97
N VAL A 57 8.31 -2.18 -7.82
CA VAL A 57 8.21 -0.82 -7.26
C VAL A 57 7.42 0.12 -8.16
N LEU A 58 7.73 0.15 -9.45
CA LEU A 58 7.14 1.11 -10.38
C LEU A 58 5.70 0.76 -10.75
N VAL A 59 5.43 -0.52 -10.96
CA VAL A 59 4.14 -1.00 -11.46
C VAL A 59 3.14 -1.22 -10.33
N PHE A 60 3.59 -1.66 -9.15
CA PHE A 60 2.68 -1.97 -8.05
C PHE A 60 2.83 -1.00 -6.88
N CYS A 61 4.04 -0.79 -6.36
CA CYS A 61 4.22 -0.01 -5.14
C CYS A 61 3.83 1.46 -5.31
N LEU A 62 4.21 2.09 -6.43
CA LEU A 62 3.96 3.50 -6.68
C LEU A 62 2.46 3.80 -6.88
N PRO A 63 1.70 3.06 -7.71
CA PRO A 63 0.25 3.24 -7.79
C PRO A 63 -0.47 2.98 -6.45
N MET A 64 -0.05 1.97 -5.70
CA MET A 64 -0.61 1.71 -4.37
C MET A 64 -0.32 2.85 -3.39
N ALA A 65 0.89 3.42 -3.41
CA ALA A 65 1.23 4.57 -2.58
C ALA A 65 0.37 5.80 -2.91
N ILE A 66 0.16 6.08 -4.20
CA ILE A 66 -0.70 7.19 -4.66
C ILE A 66 -2.14 6.97 -4.21
N ALA A 67 -2.68 5.76 -4.41
CA ALA A 67 -4.05 5.42 -4.00
C ALA A 67 -4.21 5.54 -2.48
N PHE A 68 -3.24 5.04 -1.69
CA PHE A 68 -3.24 5.18 -0.24
C PHE A 68 -3.21 6.66 0.19
N ALA A 69 -2.33 7.47 -0.41
CA ALA A 69 -2.24 8.89 -0.11
C ALA A 69 -3.53 9.64 -0.43
N ALA A 70 -4.18 9.34 -1.56
CA ALA A 70 -5.47 9.92 -1.93
C ALA A 70 -6.57 9.59 -0.91
N LEU A 71 -6.64 8.33 -0.46
CA LEU A 71 -7.60 7.89 0.56
C LEU A 71 -7.30 8.48 1.93
N ALA A 72 -6.03 8.59 2.31
CA ALA A 72 -5.62 9.22 3.56
C ALA A 72 -5.97 10.71 3.58
N PHE A 73 -5.78 11.42 2.45
CA PHE A 73 -6.23 12.80 2.30
C PHE A 73 -7.76 12.94 2.39
N ALA A 74 -8.50 12.03 1.74
CA ALA A 74 -9.96 12.00 1.84
C ALA A 74 -10.42 11.76 3.29
N LEU A 75 -9.80 10.82 3.99
CA LEU A 75 -10.09 10.51 5.39
C LEU A 75 -9.85 11.71 6.31
N GLU A 76 -8.75 12.44 6.10
CA GLU A 76 -8.45 13.66 6.85
C GLU A 76 -9.50 14.74 6.61
N LYS A 77 -9.92 14.96 5.36
CA LYS A 77 -10.98 15.92 5.02
C LYS A 77 -12.34 15.55 5.62
N LEU A 78 -12.67 14.26 5.66
CA LEU A 78 -13.97 13.78 6.15
C LEU A 78 -14.06 13.72 7.67
N THR A 79 -12.93 13.51 8.36
CA THR A 79 -12.92 13.34 9.82
C THR A 79 -12.38 14.55 10.57
N THR A 80 -11.75 15.52 9.88
CA THR A 80 -11.06 16.69 10.47
C THR A 80 -10.05 16.31 11.57
N ASN A 81 -9.63 15.04 11.60
CA ASN A 81 -8.86 14.45 12.68
C ASN A 81 -7.60 13.83 12.10
N GLY A 82 -6.47 14.54 12.20
CA GLY A 82 -5.15 14.04 11.78
C GLY A 82 -4.55 13.00 12.72
N SER A 83 -5.37 12.18 13.39
CA SER A 83 -4.88 11.17 14.32
C SER A 83 -4.16 10.07 13.56
N ARG A 84 -2.91 9.80 13.96
CA ARG A 84 -2.09 8.71 13.40
C ARG A 84 -2.78 7.34 13.41
N TRP A 85 -3.65 7.14 14.40
CA TRP A 85 -4.43 5.92 14.53
C TRP A 85 -5.37 5.68 13.34
N LEU A 86 -5.94 6.73 12.76
CA LEU A 86 -6.87 6.60 11.63
C LEU A 86 -6.15 6.15 10.35
N TYR A 87 -4.93 6.64 10.11
CA TYR A 87 -4.12 6.16 8.98
C TYR A 87 -3.64 4.72 9.18
N ALA A 88 -3.36 4.30 10.42
CA ALA A 88 -3.07 2.91 10.74
C ALA A 88 -4.29 2.01 10.50
N LEU A 89 -5.49 2.45 10.90
CA LEU A 89 -6.74 1.75 10.60
C LEU A 89 -7.05 1.69 9.10
N LEU A 90 -6.72 2.72 8.34
CA LEU A 90 -6.84 2.73 6.88
C LEU A 90 -5.92 1.68 6.23
N ALA A 91 -4.68 1.55 6.72
CA ALA A 91 -3.73 0.57 6.19
C ALA A 91 -4.02 -0.87 6.65
N LEU A 92 -4.72 -1.05 7.78
CA LEU A 92 -4.90 -2.35 8.42
C LEU A 92 -5.51 -3.42 7.49
N PRO A 93 -6.62 -3.17 6.76
CA PRO A 93 -7.22 -4.20 5.91
C PRO A 93 -6.28 -4.66 4.78
N PHE A 94 -5.50 -3.73 4.22
CA PHE A 94 -4.47 -4.06 3.23
C PHE A 94 -3.41 -4.96 3.86
N VAL A 95 -2.83 -4.55 4.99
CA VAL A 95 -1.78 -5.34 5.66
C VAL A 95 -2.30 -6.73 6.04
N SER A 96 -3.54 -6.83 6.55
CA SER A 96 -4.17 -8.10 6.90
C SER A 96 -4.40 -9.00 5.69
N LEU A 97 -4.88 -8.44 4.56
CA LEU A 97 -5.11 -9.21 3.33
C LEU A 97 -3.80 -9.84 2.83
N TYR A 98 -2.74 -9.06 2.69
CA TYR A 98 -1.48 -9.60 2.18
C TYR A 98 -0.80 -10.49 3.22
N ALA A 99 -0.88 -10.20 4.52
CA ALA A 99 -0.39 -11.12 5.54
C ALA A 99 -1.09 -12.48 5.48
N TYR A 100 -2.41 -12.50 5.23
CA TYR A 100 -3.16 -13.74 5.02
C TYR A 100 -2.71 -14.49 3.77
N VAL A 101 -2.59 -13.78 2.64
CA VAL A 101 -2.14 -14.38 1.37
C VAL A 101 -0.75 -15.01 1.53
N GLU A 102 0.18 -14.33 2.20
CA GLU A 102 1.55 -14.83 2.40
C GLU A 102 1.62 -16.00 3.38
N ILE A 103 1.01 -15.86 4.57
CA ILE A 103 1.16 -16.86 5.64
C ILE A 103 0.32 -18.10 5.38
N VAL A 104 -0.86 -17.93 4.77
CA VAL A 104 -1.87 -18.99 4.67
C VAL A 104 -1.98 -19.55 3.25
N ALA A 105 -1.92 -18.70 2.22
CA ALA A 105 -2.14 -19.16 0.84
C ALA A 105 -0.87 -19.61 0.13
N PHE A 106 0.31 -19.07 0.49
CA PHE A 106 1.58 -19.37 -0.18
C PHE A 106 2.75 -19.66 0.79
N PRO A 107 2.64 -20.72 1.62
CA PRO A 107 3.63 -21.02 2.65
C PRO A 107 5.03 -21.36 2.13
N ASP A 108 5.16 -21.78 0.86
CA ASP A 108 6.42 -22.28 0.28
C ASP A 108 7.24 -21.25 -0.51
N HIS A 109 6.93 -19.95 -0.39
CA HIS A 109 7.74 -18.92 -1.07
C HIS A 109 9.16 -18.83 -0.51
N HIS A 110 10.16 -19.07 -1.38
CA HIS A 110 11.57 -18.89 -1.06
C HIS A 110 11.82 -17.49 -0.46
N SER A 111 12.49 -17.45 0.69
CA SER A 111 12.73 -16.23 1.48
C SER A 111 13.41 -15.10 0.70
N SER A 112 14.22 -15.41 -0.31
CA SER A 112 14.86 -14.44 -1.21
C SER A 112 13.90 -13.81 -2.20
N PHE A 113 12.96 -14.56 -2.76
CA PHE A 113 11.93 -14.04 -3.65
C PHE A 113 10.96 -13.13 -2.88
N TYR A 114 10.57 -13.54 -1.68
CA TYR A 114 9.73 -12.75 -0.77
C TYR A 114 10.33 -11.37 -0.44
N LEU A 115 11.61 -11.33 -0.07
CA LEU A 115 12.31 -10.08 0.23
C LEU A 115 12.41 -9.15 -0.99
N ALA A 116 12.47 -9.72 -2.20
CA ALA A 116 12.63 -8.95 -3.43
C ALA A 116 11.31 -8.40 -3.99
N THR A 117 10.20 -9.11 -3.83
CA THR A 117 8.94 -8.78 -4.53
C THR A 117 7.82 -8.29 -3.62
N ILE A 118 7.80 -8.70 -2.36
CA ILE A 118 6.67 -8.44 -1.45
C ILE A 118 7.04 -7.44 -0.36
N ALA A 119 8.23 -7.57 0.24
CA ALA A 119 8.70 -6.63 1.25
C ALA A 119 8.67 -5.14 0.82
N PRO A 120 9.01 -4.78 -0.44
CA PRO A 120 8.92 -3.39 -0.89
C PRO A 120 7.51 -2.79 -0.76
N LYS A 121 6.45 -3.57 -0.99
CA LYS A 121 5.05 -3.11 -0.90
C LYS A 121 4.71 -2.66 0.51
N TYR A 122 5.03 -3.50 1.49
CA TYR A 122 4.78 -3.21 2.90
C TYR A 122 5.62 -2.03 3.39
N ILE A 123 6.90 -1.96 2.99
CA ILE A 123 7.78 -0.85 3.33
C ILE A 123 7.21 0.46 2.77
N VAL A 124 6.78 0.48 1.51
CA VAL A 124 6.20 1.67 0.88
C VAL A 124 4.92 2.12 1.59
N ILE A 125 4.00 1.20 1.91
CA ILE A 125 2.78 1.55 2.64
C ILE A 125 3.10 2.05 4.05
N LEU A 126 4.05 1.41 4.75
CA LEU A 126 4.49 1.87 6.08
C LEU A 126 5.12 3.28 6.00
N LEU A 127 5.97 3.53 5.00
CA LEU A 127 6.53 4.86 4.75
C LEU A 127 5.43 5.88 4.43
N MET A 128 4.41 5.51 3.67
CA MET A 128 3.28 6.39 3.36
C MET A 128 2.43 6.68 4.61
N VAL A 129 2.17 5.69 5.45
CA VAL A 129 1.54 5.91 6.76
C VAL A 129 2.36 6.90 7.57
N LEU A 130 3.68 6.73 7.65
CA LEU A 130 4.56 7.64 8.38
C LEU A 130 4.63 9.04 7.78
N LEU A 131 4.59 9.15 6.44
CA LEU A 131 4.67 10.41 5.71
C LEU A 131 3.37 11.22 5.82
N VAL A 132 2.22 10.57 5.60
CA VAL A 132 0.90 11.21 5.67
C VAL A 132 0.45 11.45 7.10
N SER A 133 0.94 10.68 8.08
CA SER A 133 0.69 10.92 9.51
C SER A 133 1.54 12.05 10.11
N ARG A 134 2.38 12.72 9.31
CA ARG A 134 3.01 13.98 9.73
C ARG A 134 1.94 15.08 9.72
N PRO A 135 1.80 15.85 10.81
CA PRO A 135 0.80 16.91 10.86
C PRO A 135 1.09 17.95 9.78
N TRP A 136 0.20 18.05 8.80
CA TRP A 136 0.29 19.00 7.69
C TRP A 136 0.38 20.46 8.18
N SER A 137 -0.11 20.74 9.40
CA SER A 137 -0.09 22.08 10.01
C SER A 137 1.30 22.62 10.41
N LYS A 138 2.36 21.80 10.40
CA LYS A 138 3.72 22.26 10.76
C LYS A 138 4.64 22.47 9.56
N THR A 139 4.17 22.17 8.36
CA THR A 139 4.98 22.26 7.13
C THR A 139 4.73 23.55 6.36
N HIS A 140 3.71 24.34 6.76
CA HIS A 140 3.31 25.59 6.12
C HIS A 140 3.04 26.74 7.11
N ALA A 141 3.61 26.67 8.32
CA ALA A 141 3.59 27.77 9.29
C ALA A 141 4.94 28.48 9.32
#